data_AF-A0A7X8AG99-F1
#
_entry.id   AF-A0A7X8AG99-F1
#
_cell.length_a   1.000
_cell.length_b   1.000
_cell.length_c   1.000
_cell.angle_alpha   90.00
_cell.angle_beta   90.00
_cell.angle_gamma   90.00
#
_symmetry.space_group_name_H-M   'P 1'
#
loop_
_entity.id
_entity.type
_entity.pdbx_description
1 polymer ?
#
loop_
_entity_poly.entity_id
_entity_poly.type
_entity_poly.pdbx_seq_one_letter_code
_entity_poly.pdbx_strand_id
1 'polypeptide(L)'
;MEENFLGEFELSLKVKELARSMDFYHKLGFERVDGEPAKGWVVLRCGDLRLGLYQGHLETNLMSFLGGNVKSIVHGLKAKNVEMFSDATQETDGSVGATVVDPDGNIIYFNSFTDE
;
A
#
# COMPACT_ATOMS: atom_id res chain seq x y z
N MET A 1 22.49 5.48 4.08
CA MET A 1 21.22 4.93 3.56
C MET A 1 20.55 4.26 4.73
N GLU A 2 19.34 4.68 5.09
CA GLU A 2 18.64 4.09 6.23
C GLU A 2 18.26 2.65 5.88
N GLU A 3 18.93 1.67 6.50
CA GLU A 3 18.67 0.23 6.35
C GLU A 3 17.23 -0.19 6.75
N ASN A 4 16.36 0.74 7.14
CA ASN A 4 15.02 0.48 7.66
C ASN A 4 13.91 1.36 7.02
N PHE A 5 14.17 2.09 5.93
CA PHE A 5 13.12 2.86 5.27
C PHE A 5 12.14 1.92 4.54
N LEU A 6 10.92 1.78 5.07
CA LEU A 6 9.89 0.93 4.48
C LEU A 6 9.17 1.60 3.30
N GLY A 7 9.18 2.93 3.25
CA GLY A 7 8.37 3.72 2.31
C GLY A 7 7.37 4.62 3.05
N GLU A 8 6.56 5.33 2.28
CA GLU A 8 5.41 6.07 2.82
C GLU A 8 4.32 5.08 3.25
N PHE A 9 3.87 5.20 4.50
CA PHE A 9 2.74 4.41 4.98
C PHE A 9 1.41 4.92 4.37
N GLU A 10 0.58 3.97 3.96
CA GLU A 10 -0.79 4.19 3.52
C GLU A 10 -1.70 3.08 4.06
N LEU A 11 -2.88 3.44 4.56
CA LEU A 11 -3.93 2.45 4.76
C LEU A 11 -4.71 2.28 3.45
N SER A 12 -4.63 1.11 2.83
CA SER A 12 -5.30 0.81 1.56
C SER A 12 -6.60 0.07 1.83
N LEU A 13 -7.73 0.71 1.50
CA LEU A 13 -9.06 0.21 1.78
C LEU A 13 -9.73 -0.36 0.53
N LYS A 14 -10.25 -1.58 0.67
CA LYS A 14 -11.21 -2.14 -0.28
C LYS A 14 -12.54 -1.40 -0.12
N VAL A 15 -12.99 -0.76 -1.18
CA VAL A 15 -14.29 -0.08 -1.21
C VAL A 15 -15.21 -0.69 -2.26
N LYS A 16 -16.51 -0.71 -1.98
CA LYS A 16 -17.52 -1.20 -2.92
C LYS A 16 -17.89 -0.13 -3.95
N GLU A 17 -18.03 1.10 -3.49
CA GLU A 17 -18.46 2.27 -4.27
C GLU A 17 -17.52 3.44 -3.97
N LEU A 18 -16.61 3.73 -4.90
CA LEU A 18 -15.52 4.69 -4.73
C LEU A 18 -16.05 6.10 -4.48
N ALA A 19 -17.02 6.55 -5.30
CA ALA A 19 -17.60 7.88 -5.17
C ALA A 19 -18.25 8.10 -3.78
N ARG A 20 -19.03 7.12 -3.31
CA ARG A 20 -19.66 7.20 -1.97
C ARG A 20 -18.63 7.22 -0.84
N SER A 21 -17.52 6.50 -1.02
CA SER A 21 -16.45 6.45 -0.03
C SER A 21 -15.65 7.75 -0.02
N MET A 22 -15.33 8.31 -1.18
CA MET A 22 -14.70 9.63 -1.31
C MET A 22 -15.54 10.71 -0.61
N ASP A 23 -16.84 10.78 -0.90
CA ASP A 23 -17.74 11.74 -0.25
C ASP A 23 -17.75 11.61 1.27
N PHE A 24 -17.63 10.38 1.80
CA PHE A 24 -17.53 10.13 3.23
C PHE A 24 -16.21 10.64 3.80
N TYR A 25 -15.08 10.28 3.20
CA TYR A 25 -13.77 10.70 3.69
C TYR A 25 -13.50 12.19 3.52
N HIS A 26 -14.08 12.85 2.50
CA HIS A 26 -14.04 14.31 2.38
C HIS A 26 -14.70 15.01 3.57
N LYS A 27 -15.79 14.45 4.12
CA LYS A 27 -16.42 14.99 5.35
C LYS A 27 -15.53 14.86 6.59
N LEU A 28 -14.56 13.95 6.56
CA LEU A 28 -13.56 13.78 7.61
C LEU A 28 -12.31 14.68 7.39
N GLY A 29 -12.32 15.52 6.35
CA GLY A 29 -11.21 16.44 6.04
C GLY A 29 -10.13 15.85 5.14
N PHE A 30 -10.35 14.68 4.54
CA PHE A 30 -9.44 14.14 3.54
C PHE A 30 -9.64 14.79 2.18
N GLU A 31 -8.54 15.12 1.50
CA GLU A 31 -8.54 15.66 0.14
C GLU A 31 -7.86 14.68 -0.82
N ARG A 32 -8.32 14.61 -2.07
CA ARG A 32 -7.68 13.77 -3.08
C ARG A 32 -6.34 14.39 -3.49
N VAL A 33 -5.28 13.59 -3.42
CA VAL A 33 -3.92 13.98 -3.83
C VAL A 33 -3.43 13.23 -5.06
N ASP A 34 -3.99 12.06 -5.35
CA ASP A 34 -3.60 11.25 -6.51
C ASP A 34 -4.72 10.29 -6.95
N GLY A 35 -4.46 9.57 -8.04
CA GLY A 35 -5.23 8.45 -8.54
C GLY A 35 -6.20 8.79 -9.66
N GLU A 36 -6.86 7.76 -10.18
CA GLU A 36 -7.71 7.84 -11.35
C GLU A 36 -9.08 7.20 -11.02
N PRO A 37 -10.08 7.99 -10.59
CA PRO A 37 -11.38 7.47 -10.16
C PRO A 37 -12.06 6.61 -11.22
N ALA A 38 -11.85 6.92 -12.50
CA ALA A 38 -12.36 6.16 -13.63
C ALA A 38 -11.78 4.72 -13.70
N LYS A 39 -10.58 4.52 -13.16
CA LYS A 39 -9.94 3.21 -13.00
C LYS A 39 -10.23 2.59 -11.63
N GLY A 40 -11.10 3.19 -10.81
CA GLY A 40 -11.53 2.60 -9.54
C GLY A 40 -10.55 2.79 -8.37
N TRP A 41 -9.62 3.75 -8.43
CA TRP A 41 -8.73 4.01 -7.30
C TRP A 41 -8.43 5.50 -7.11
N VAL A 42 -8.23 5.92 -5.85
CA VAL A 42 -7.74 7.26 -5.48
C VAL A 42 -6.86 7.18 -4.24
N VAL A 43 -6.00 8.18 -4.08
CA VAL A 43 -5.28 8.44 -2.82
C VAL A 43 -5.81 9.73 -2.24
N LEU A 44 -6.18 9.66 -0.96
CA LEU A 44 -6.61 10.78 -0.16
C LEU A 44 -5.59 11.10 0.95
N ARG A 45 -5.52 12.36 1.37
CA ARG A 45 -4.65 12.82 2.46
C ARG A 45 -5.36 13.75 3.43
N CYS A 46 -5.07 13.62 4.72
CA CYS A 46 -5.50 14.53 5.78
C CYS A 46 -4.32 14.76 6.73
N GLY A 47 -3.65 15.91 6.64
CA GLY A 47 -2.36 16.13 7.31
C GLY A 47 -1.32 15.11 6.84
N ASP A 48 -0.79 14.33 7.78
CA ASP A 48 0.18 13.25 7.49
C ASP A 48 -0.49 11.90 7.22
N LEU A 49 -1.81 11.80 7.36
CA LEU A 49 -2.53 10.56 7.11
C LEU A 49 -2.77 10.36 5.62
N ARG A 50 -2.33 9.22 5.09
CA ARG A 50 -2.55 8.80 3.71
C ARG A 50 -3.50 7.60 3.65
N LEU A 51 -4.48 7.68 2.75
CA LEU A 51 -5.53 6.69 2.61
C LEU A 51 -5.73 6.34 1.13
N GLY A 52 -5.51 5.10 0.75
CA GLY A 52 -5.84 4.60 -0.58
C GLY A 52 -7.24 4.00 -0.59
N LEU A 53 -8.07 4.35 -1.58
CA LEU A 53 -9.38 3.73 -1.78
C LEU A 53 -9.37 2.96 -3.09
N TYR A 54 -9.69 1.68 -3.03
CA TYR A 54 -9.57 0.75 -4.15
C TYR A 54 -10.87 -0.03 -4.37
N GLN A 55 -11.54 0.22 -5.49
CA GLN A 55 -12.73 -0.49 -5.94
C GLN A 55 -12.36 -1.57 -6.94
N GLY A 56 -12.53 -2.83 -6.54
CA GLY A 56 -12.26 -3.99 -7.41
C GLY A 56 -10.79 -4.36 -7.59
N HIS A 57 -9.87 -3.68 -6.88
CA HIS A 57 -8.43 -3.98 -6.94
C HIS A 57 -7.90 -4.78 -5.74
N LEU A 58 -8.64 -4.78 -4.63
CA LEU A 58 -8.23 -5.43 -3.39
C LEU A 58 -9.22 -6.51 -2.94
N GLU A 59 -8.69 -7.59 -2.37
CA GLU A 59 -9.51 -8.62 -1.74
C GLU A 59 -9.93 -8.25 -0.31
N THR A 60 -9.08 -7.53 0.41
CA THR A 60 -9.33 -7.03 1.76
C THR A 60 -8.54 -5.73 1.99
N ASN A 61 -8.82 -5.05 3.11
CA ASN A 61 -8.01 -3.91 3.54
C ASN A 61 -6.60 -4.36 3.92
N LEU A 62 -5.62 -3.52 3.68
CA LEU A 62 -4.22 -3.84 3.97
C LEU A 62 -3.41 -2.57 4.27
N MET A 63 -2.30 -2.77 4.97
CA MET A 63 -1.30 -1.74 5.20
C MET A 63 -0.33 -1.74 4.03
N SER A 64 -0.13 -0.59 3.41
CA SER A 64 0.80 -0.42 2.31
C SER A 64 1.97 0.46 2.74
N PHE A 65 3.16 0.07 2.30
CA PHE A 65 4.35 0.91 2.33
C PHE A 65 4.85 1.11 0.91
N LEU A 66 4.82 2.35 0.45
CA LEU A 66 5.03 2.71 -0.95
C LEU A 66 6.36 3.44 -1.15
N GLY A 67 7.09 3.08 -2.21
CA GLY A 67 8.32 3.77 -2.62
C GLY A 67 9.60 3.41 -1.85
N GLY A 68 9.55 2.38 -0.99
CA GLY A 68 10.75 1.78 -0.41
C GLY A 68 11.44 0.80 -1.36
N ASN A 69 12.71 0.49 -1.13
CA ASN A 69 13.42 -0.54 -1.91
C ASN A 69 12.94 -1.94 -1.48
N VAL A 70 11.94 -2.47 -2.18
CA VAL A 70 11.24 -3.72 -1.81
C VAL A 70 12.21 -4.90 -1.67
N LYS A 71 13.19 -5.03 -2.57
CA LYS A 71 14.19 -6.12 -2.50
C LYS A 71 15.04 -6.03 -1.23
N SER A 72 15.50 -4.83 -0.87
CA SER A 72 16.27 -4.59 0.35
C SER A 72 15.44 -4.83 1.61
N ILE A 73 14.18 -4.38 1.62
CA ILE A 73 13.23 -4.63 2.72
C ILE A 73 13.05 -6.13 2.93
N VAL A 74 12.72 -6.88 1.88
CA VAL A 74 12.52 -8.33 1.94
C VAL A 74 13.77 -9.06 2.42
N HIS A 75 14.96 -8.66 1.95
CA HIS A 75 16.23 -9.22 2.43
C HIS A 75 16.40 -8.99 3.94
N GLY A 76 16.17 -7.77 4.42
CA GLY A 76 16.26 -7.42 5.84
C GLY A 76 15.23 -8.14 6.71
N LEU A 77 14.01 -8.37 6.21
CA LEU A 77 12.97 -9.13 6.89
C LEU A 77 13.34 -10.61 7.02
N LYS A 78 13.83 -11.24 5.95
CA LYS A 78 14.29 -12.63 5.97
C LYS A 78 15.46 -12.84 6.93
N ALA A 79 16.41 -11.90 6.98
CA ALA A 79 17.53 -11.94 7.94
C ALA A 79 17.05 -11.91 9.41
N LYS A 80 15.84 -11.39 9.66
CA LYS A 80 15.18 -11.34 10.97
C LYS A 80 14.19 -12.49 11.19
N ASN A 81 14.21 -13.52 10.34
CA ASN A 81 13.30 -14.68 10.37
C ASN A 81 11.81 -14.31 10.21
N VAL A 82 11.50 -13.24 9.48
CA VAL A 82 10.13 -12.94 9.07
C VAL A 82 9.79 -13.77 7.83
N GLU A 83 8.70 -14.53 7.91
CA GLU A 83 8.19 -15.32 6.78
C GLU A 83 7.48 -14.40 5.77
N MET A 84 7.81 -14.57 4.49
CA MET A 84 7.17 -13.82 3.41
C MET A 84 5.93 -14.58 2.94
N PHE A 85 4.78 -13.91 2.91
CA PHE A 85 3.59 -14.45 2.28
C PHE A 85 3.71 -14.42 0.75
N SER A 86 4.28 -13.34 0.22
CA SER A 86 4.72 -13.22 -1.17
C SER A 86 6.09 -12.54 -1.20
N ASP A 87 7.03 -13.12 -1.94
CA ASP A 87 8.37 -12.58 -2.10
C ASP A 87 8.37 -11.32 -2.99
N ALA A 88 9.52 -10.63 -3.08
CA ALA A 88 9.69 -9.53 -4.00
C ALA A 88 9.55 -10.02 -5.46
N THR A 89 8.43 -9.69 -6.10
CA THR A 89 8.07 -10.14 -7.46
C THR A 89 7.63 -8.96 -8.32
N GLN A 90 7.91 -9.03 -9.62
CA GLN A 90 7.49 -8.01 -10.56
C GLN A 90 6.00 -8.19 -10.90
N GLU A 91 5.24 -7.11 -10.82
CA GLU A 91 3.82 -7.06 -11.15
C GLU A 91 3.58 -6.64 -12.61
N THR A 92 2.34 -6.78 -13.08
CA THR A 92 1.99 -6.54 -14.48
C THR A 92 2.07 -5.06 -14.88
N ASP A 93 2.01 -4.14 -13.92
CA ASP A 93 2.17 -2.71 -14.14
C ASP A 93 3.64 -2.24 -14.08
N GLY A 94 4.57 -3.19 -13.92
CA GLY A 94 6.01 -2.95 -13.86
C GLY A 94 6.55 -2.65 -12.46
N SER A 95 5.69 -2.53 -11.45
CA SER A 95 6.11 -2.38 -10.06
C SER A 95 6.69 -3.68 -9.48
N VAL A 96 7.34 -3.59 -8.33
CA VAL A 96 7.78 -4.74 -7.53
C VAL A 96 6.97 -4.76 -6.25
N GLY A 97 6.28 -5.86 -6.01
CA GLY A 97 5.46 -6.09 -4.83
C GLY A 97 6.01 -7.18 -3.93
N ALA A 98 5.82 -7.05 -2.62
CA ALA A 98 6.05 -8.11 -1.64
C ALA A 98 4.99 -8.04 -0.53
N THR A 99 4.68 -9.16 0.11
CA THR A 99 3.66 -9.23 1.16
C THR A 99 4.15 -10.02 2.36
N VAL A 100 3.88 -9.51 3.56
CA VAL A 100 3.98 -10.25 4.82
C VAL A 100 2.64 -10.24 5.53
N VAL A 101 2.44 -11.22 6.40
CA VAL A 101 1.30 -11.29 7.31
C VAL A 101 1.86 -11.29 8.72
N ASP A 102 1.39 -10.37 9.55
CA ASP A 102 1.83 -10.28 10.94
C ASP A 102 1.20 -11.42 11.80
N PRO A 103 1.60 -11.57 13.08
CA PRO A 103 1.09 -12.64 13.94
C PRO A 103 -0.44 -12.64 14.15
N ASP A 104 -1.11 -11.51 13.93
CA ASP A 104 -2.54 -11.33 14.13
C ASP A 104 -3.34 -11.40 12.81
N GLY A 105 -2.66 -11.65 11.69
CA GLY A 105 -3.29 -11.78 10.38
C GLY A 105 -3.42 -10.48 9.59
N ASN A 106 -2.78 -9.39 10.03
CA ASN A 106 -2.78 -8.13 9.28
C ASN A 106 -1.85 -8.24 8.08
N ILE A 107 -2.35 -7.85 6.91
CA ILE A 107 -1.60 -7.87 5.65
C ILE A 107 -0.80 -6.58 5.53
N ILE A 108 0.51 -6.73 5.35
CA ILE A 108 1.44 -5.63 5.08
C ILE A 108 2.02 -5.85 3.69
N TYR A 109 1.83 -4.88 2.82
CA TYR A 109 2.24 -4.89 1.43
C TYR A 109 3.30 -3.81 1.20
N PHE A 110 4.36 -4.17 0.49
CA PHE A 110 5.42 -3.27 0.07
C PHE A 110 5.38 -3.17 -1.44
N ASN A 111 5.39 -1.94 -1.98
CA ASN A 111 5.40 -1.73 -3.43
C ASN A 111 6.27 -0.55 -3.83
N SER A 112 6.99 -0.70 -4.95
CA SER A 112 7.70 0.39 -5.60
C SER A 112 7.71 0.22 -7.12
N PHE A 113 7.73 1.34 -7.86
CA PHE A 113 7.94 1.33 -9.31
C PHE A 113 9.43 1.24 -9.70
N THR A 114 10.34 1.40 -8.74
CA THR A 114 11.79 1.42 -8.98
C THR A 114 12.52 0.48 -8.03
N ASP A 115 13.61 -0.11 -8.54
CA ASP A 115 14.57 -0.93 -7.79
C ASP A 115 15.56 -0.10 -6.94
N GLU A 116 15.44 1.23 -6.94
CA GLU A 116 16.34 2.16 -6.22
C GLU A 116 16.09 2.19 -4.71
#